data_AF-A0AAV2EVB4-F1
#
_entry.id   AF-A0AAV2EVB4-F1
#
_cell.length_a   1.000
_cell.length_b   1.000
_cell.length_c   1.000
_cell.angle_alpha   90.00
_cell.angle_beta   90.00
_cell.angle_gamma   90.00
#
_symmetry.space_group_name_H-M   'P 1'
#
loop_
_entity.id
_entity.type
_entity.pdbx_description
1 polymer ?
#
loop_
_entity_poly.entity_id
_entity_poly.type
_entity_poly.pdbx_seq_one_letter_code
_entity_poly.pdbx_strand_id
1 'polypeptide(L)'
;MNVVSNAAGGYANVGYTRQDVYNYVDRCRKENISNGDATAALSYLSCKSYNDNGFFMRFKVGEDSRLEKLFWADSISRVDFGCFGDVLSFDTTYKKNAYNMPLVIFSGVNHHNNTCVFACALLNNENEESYNWVLEAFVEAMGKKPNAVVTDGDKAMANAVSKVFPDATHRLCSWHLFGNAKDHVKDKKFLFSFKICMFADCGIEEFEERWRSLITKFSVEDNTWIGNTYEKRREWATTYLRDKFFANVRTTSRCEGVNSFIKKYVSCQHNLLEFVNDFDRALRHFRENEVKADFKSNYGTPELRNTGLRSLEISGASVYSREAFLHFGSSSKHLMDAL
;
A
#
# COMPACT_ATOMS: atom_id res chain seq x y z
N MET A 1 21.22 27.45 -3.32
CA MET A 1 22.35 28.40 -3.41
C MET A 1 21.86 29.85 -3.34
N ASN A 2 20.73 30.19 -3.98
CA ASN A 2 20.16 31.55 -4.02
C ASN A 2 19.86 32.18 -2.64
N VAL A 3 19.43 31.38 -1.66
CA VAL A 3 19.11 31.89 -0.30
C VAL A 3 20.38 32.29 0.46
N VAL A 4 21.46 31.50 0.32
CA VAL A 4 22.74 31.73 1.02
C VAL A 4 23.55 32.83 0.34
N SER A 5 23.52 32.92 -0.99
CA SER A 5 24.15 34.01 -1.74
C SER A 5 23.51 35.36 -1.46
N ASN A 6 22.19 35.39 -1.21
CA ASN A 6 21.49 36.62 -0.82
C ASN A 6 21.88 37.09 0.59
N ALA A 7 22.07 36.16 1.52
CA ALA A 7 22.54 36.48 2.87
C ALA A 7 24.02 36.92 2.91
N ALA A 8 24.86 36.40 2.01
CA ALA A 8 26.29 36.74 1.91
C ALA A 8 26.59 37.95 1.01
N GLY A 9 25.57 38.60 0.42
CA GLY A 9 25.76 39.78 -0.43
C GLY A 9 26.31 39.48 -1.83
N GLY A 10 26.14 38.25 -2.32
CA GLY A 10 26.53 37.83 -3.67
C GLY A 10 27.22 36.47 -3.71
N TYR A 11 27.20 35.82 -4.87
CA TYR A 11 27.80 34.49 -5.06
C TYR A 11 29.31 34.43 -4.80
N ALA A 12 30.02 35.55 -4.97
CA ALA A 12 31.46 35.67 -4.72
C ALA A 12 31.84 35.62 -3.23
N ASN A 13 30.89 35.89 -2.33
CA ASN A 13 31.13 36.02 -0.88
C ASN A 13 30.76 34.77 -0.09
N VAL A 14 30.28 33.71 -0.76
CA VAL A 14 29.78 32.50 -0.11
C VAL A 14 30.92 31.57 0.33
N GLY A 15 32.16 31.81 -0.13
CA GLY A 15 33.37 31.10 0.32
C GLY A 15 33.49 29.65 -0.16
N TYR A 16 32.55 29.16 -0.94
CA TYR A 16 32.56 27.83 -1.57
C TYR A 16 31.74 27.85 -2.86
N THR A 17 32.15 27.03 -3.84
CA THR A 17 31.47 26.91 -5.13
C THR A 17 30.39 25.82 -5.10
N ARG A 18 29.54 25.78 -6.13
CA ARG A 18 28.61 24.66 -6.34
C ARG A 18 29.32 23.32 -6.43
N GLN A 19 30.51 23.30 -7.04
CA GLN A 19 31.34 22.12 -7.12
C GLN A 19 31.86 21.71 -5.73
N ASP A 20 32.17 22.65 -4.85
CA ASP A 20 32.62 22.36 -3.49
C ASP A 20 31.49 21.78 -2.61
N VAL A 21 30.25 22.24 -2.78
CA VAL A 21 29.08 21.61 -2.13
C VAL A 21 28.88 20.19 -2.65
N TYR A 22 28.96 19.98 -3.96
CA TYR A 22 28.86 18.64 -4.53
C TYR A 22 30.02 17.74 -4.08
N ASN A 23 31.25 18.26 -4.03
CA ASN A 23 32.43 17.54 -3.57
C ASN A 23 32.37 17.25 -2.07
N TYR A 24 31.81 18.15 -1.26
CA TYR A 24 31.58 17.93 0.17
C TYR A 24 30.53 16.83 0.39
N VAL A 25 29.41 16.90 -0.33
CA VAL A 25 28.36 15.86 -0.30
C VAL A 25 28.91 14.52 -0.81
N ASP A 26 29.72 14.51 -1.88
CA ASP A 26 30.34 13.31 -2.44
C ASP A 26 31.44 12.74 -1.51
N ARG A 27 32.17 13.59 -0.80
CA ARG A 27 33.13 13.20 0.25
C ARG A 27 32.43 12.62 1.47
N CYS A 28 31.36 13.26 1.96
CA CYS A 28 30.53 12.72 3.04
C CYS A 28 29.82 11.40 2.67
N ARG A 29 29.49 11.21 1.38
CA ARG A 29 28.97 9.95 0.83
C ARG A 29 30.04 8.85 0.80
N LYS A 30 31.29 9.18 0.45
CA LYS A 30 32.41 8.25 0.35
C LYS A 30 32.99 7.83 1.72
N GLU A 31 32.91 8.68 2.73
CA GLU A 31 33.48 8.42 4.06
C GLU A 31 32.60 7.53 4.98
N ASN A 32 31.36 7.20 4.60
CA ASN A 32 30.34 6.64 5.51
C ASN A 32 29.79 5.25 5.12
N ILE A 33 30.69 4.32 4.76
CA ILE A 33 30.29 2.94 4.45
C ILE A 33 30.30 2.08 5.73
N SER A 34 29.11 2.01 6.35
CA SER A 34 28.47 0.86 7.06
C SER A 34 27.56 1.32 8.22
N ASN A 35 28.00 2.32 8.99
CA ASN A 35 27.23 2.91 10.12
C ASN A 35 26.75 4.36 9.88
N GLY A 36 27.37 5.10 8.96
CA GLY A 36 27.06 6.53 8.76
C GLY A 36 25.76 6.80 8.02
N ASP A 37 25.37 5.95 7.07
CA ASP A 37 24.16 6.14 6.27
C ASP A 37 22.87 5.82 7.04
N ALA A 38 22.84 4.73 7.81
CA ALA A 38 21.72 4.45 8.73
C ALA A 38 21.56 5.58 9.76
N THR A 39 22.69 6.06 10.31
CA THR A 39 22.69 7.21 11.24
C THR A 39 22.17 8.48 10.56
N ALA A 40 22.54 8.73 9.31
CA ALA A 40 22.07 9.89 8.56
C ALA A 40 20.55 9.80 8.27
N ALA A 41 20.04 8.63 7.89
CA ALA A 41 18.62 8.39 7.71
C ALA A 41 17.82 8.58 9.01
N LEU A 42 18.31 8.02 10.12
CA LEU A 42 17.71 8.21 11.45
C LEU A 42 17.77 9.67 11.90
N SER A 43 18.87 10.37 11.65
CA SER A 43 19.00 11.80 11.97
C SER A 43 18.01 12.63 11.16
N TYR A 44 17.86 12.32 9.87
CA TYR A 44 16.87 12.97 9.01
C TYR A 44 15.44 12.78 9.53
N LEU A 45 15.07 11.55 9.88
CA LEU A 45 13.75 11.25 10.45
C LEU A 45 13.54 11.90 11.83
N SER A 46 14.59 11.98 12.64
CA SER A 46 14.56 12.69 13.93
C SER A 46 14.38 14.21 13.76
N CYS A 47 15.01 14.80 12.75
CA CYS A 47 14.76 16.20 12.40
C CYS A 47 13.31 16.42 11.92
N LYS A 48 12.70 15.44 11.25
CA LYS A 48 11.28 15.49 10.90
C LYS A 48 10.40 15.43 12.14
N SER A 49 10.68 14.54 13.09
CA SER A 49 9.90 14.47 14.33
C SER A 49 9.97 15.74 15.18
N TYR A 50 11.05 16.52 15.08
CA TYR A 50 11.12 17.84 15.72
C TYR A 50 10.16 18.86 15.10
N ASN A 51 9.91 18.78 13.79
CA ASN A 51 9.04 19.71 13.06
C ASN A 51 7.59 19.20 12.92
N ASP A 52 7.34 17.95 13.26
CA ASP A 52 6.05 17.28 13.16
C ASP A 52 5.77 16.54 14.48
N ASN A 53 4.99 17.17 15.36
CA ASN A 53 4.63 16.62 16.67
C ASN A 53 3.87 15.28 16.58
N GLY A 54 3.27 14.98 15.43
CA GLY A 54 2.60 13.70 15.19
C GLY A 54 3.47 12.72 14.43
N PHE A 55 4.75 13.00 14.19
CA PHE A 55 5.65 12.01 13.60
C PHE A 55 5.87 10.85 14.55
N PHE A 56 5.79 9.62 14.05
CA PHE A 56 6.11 8.42 14.78
C PHE A 56 7.28 7.70 14.11
N MET A 57 8.26 7.29 14.89
CA MET A 57 9.38 6.48 14.43
C MET A 57 9.71 5.41 15.46
N ARG A 58 9.98 4.19 14.98
CA ARG A 58 10.49 3.09 15.79
C ARG A 58 11.57 2.38 15.03
N PHE A 59 12.66 2.01 15.69
CA PHE A 59 13.73 1.24 15.04
C PHE A 59 14.35 0.23 16.00
N LYS A 60 15.01 -0.77 15.44
CA LYS A 60 15.78 -1.78 16.16
C LYS A 60 17.18 -1.88 15.55
N VAL A 61 18.19 -1.85 16.40
CA VAL A 61 19.59 -2.07 16.04
C VAL A 61 19.99 -3.46 16.54
N GLY A 62 20.65 -4.23 15.68
CA GLY A 62 21.15 -5.57 15.99
C GLY A 62 22.43 -5.55 16.83
N GLU A 63 22.89 -6.74 17.23
CA GLU A 63 24.11 -6.90 18.04
C GLU A 63 25.37 -6.41 17.33
N ASP A 64 25.39 -6.44 15.99
CA ASP A 64 26.47 -5.94 15.15
C ASP A 64 26.41 -4.41 14.91
N SER A 65 25.56 -3.70 15.66
CA SER A 65 25.30 -2.27 15.53
C SER A 65 24.69 -1.85 14.19
N ARG A 66 24.10 -2.79 13.43
CA ARG A 66 23.43 -2.48 12.16
C ARG A 66 21.94 -2.29 12.37
N LEU A 67 21.35 -1.39 11.56
CA LEU A 67 19.91 -1.17 11.55
C LEU A 67 19.20 -2.42 11.03
N GLU A 68 18.40 -3.07 11.87
CA GLU A 68 17.64 -4.26 11.48
C GLU A 68 16.22 -3.94 11.06
N LYS A 69 15.56 -3.04 11.79
CA LYS A 69 14.15 -2.70 11.56
C LYS A 69 13.98 -1.20 11.73
N LEU A 70 13.25 -0.58 10.82
CA LEU A 70 12.91 0.85 10.86
C LEU A 70 11.47 1.02 10.41
N PHE A 71 10.66 1.70 11.20
CA PHE A 71 9.27 2.04 10.92
C PHE A 71 9.09 3.55 11.11
N TRP A 72 8.35 4.20 10.21
CA TRP A 72 7.96 5.60 10.39
C TRP A 72 6.61 5.92 9.74
N ALA A 73 5.94 6.93 10.31
CA ALA A 73 4.72 7.54 9.80
C ALA A 73 4.69 9.02 10.20
N ASP A 74 4.38 9.92 9.27
CA ASP A 74 4.19 11.34 9.60
C ASP A 74 2.77 11.61 10.13
N SER A 75 2.53 12.79 10.69
CA SER A 75 1.22 13.13 11.28
C SER A 75 0.07 13.03 10.29
N ILE A 76 0.29 13.48 9.05
CA ILE A 76 -0.76 13.46 8.01
C ILE A 76 -1.13 12.01 7.71
N SER A 77 -0.17 11.11 7.51
CA SER A 77 -0.45 9.69 7.25
C SER A 77 -1.16 9.01 8.42
N ARG A 78 -0.89 9.42 9.67
CA ARG A 78 -1.60 8.93 10.85
C ARG A 78 -3.05 9.45 10.92
N VAL A 79 -3.26 10.72 10.59
CA VAL A 79 -4.61 11.31 10.48
C VAL A 79 -5.39 10.63 9.36
N ASP A 80 -4.76 10.39 8.21
CA ASP A 80 -5.36 9.69 7.09
C ASP A 80 -5.79 8.28 7.48
N PHE A 81 -4.97 7.56 8.25
CA PHE A 81 -5.38 6.25 8.79
C PHE A 81 -6.56 6.37 9.77
N GLY A 82 -6.62 7.43 10.58
CA GLY A 82 -7.78 7.72 11.42
C GLY A 82 -9.08 7.84 10.61
N CYS A 83 -9.01 8.47 9.43
CA CYS A 83 -10.16 8.70 8.54
C CYS A 83 -10.47 7.50 7.64
N PHE A 84 -9.46 6.81 7.12
CA PHE A 84 -9.57 5.86 6.00
C PHE A 84 -9.00 4.47 6.29
N GLY A 85 -8.53 4.23 7.52
CA GLY A 85 -7.83 3.01 7.94
C GLY A 85 -8.71 1.80 8.23
N ASP A 86 -10.00 1.81 7.86
CA ASP A 86 -10.86 0.64 8.02
C ASP A 86 -10.39 -0.55 7.20
N VAL A 87 -9.74 -0.28 6.05
CA VAL A 87 -9.16 -1.28 5.16
C VAL A 87 -7.68 -0.98 4.97
N LEU A 88 -6.84 -1.91 5.42
CA LEU A 88 -5.40 -1.83 5.30
C LEU A 88 -4.89 -2.80 4.23
N SER A 89 -4.15 -2.29 3.25
CA SER A 89 -3.37 -3.11 2.33
C SER A 89 -1.89 -2.93 2.65
N PHE A 90 -1.17 -4.02 2.80
CA PHE A 90 0.29 -3.95 2.86
C PHE A 90 0.92 -5.13 2.15
N ASP A 91 2.10 -4.85 1.59
CA ASP A 91 2.87 -5.77 0.78
C ASP A 91 4.35 -5.52 1.06
N THR A 92 5.14 -6.58 0.95
CA THR A 92 6.59 -6.51 1.15
C THR A 92 7.26 -6.61 -0.21
N THR A 93 8.02 -5.58 -0.55
CA THR A 93 8.61 -5.49 -1.88
C THR A 93 10.10 -5.85 -1.85
N TYR A 94 10.53 -6.50 -2.94
CA TYR A 94 11.83 -7.13 -3.02
C TYR A 94 13.00 -6.16 -2.84
N LYS A 95 13.87 -6.55 -1.90
CA LYS A 95 15.20 -6.12 -1.50
C LYS A 95 16.05 -5.48 -2.63
N LYS A 96 15.86 -4.17 -2.88
CA LYS A 96 16.63 -3.43 -3.90
C LYS A 96 17.27 -2.13 -3.40
N ASN A 97 17.21 -1.85 -2.10
CA ASN A 97 18.13 -0.88 -1.50
C ASN A 97 19.53 -1.52 -1.33
N ALA A 98 20.57 -0.70 -1.15
CA ALA A 98 21.95 -1.19 -1.00
C ALA A 98 22.15 -2.19 0.16
N TYR A 99 21.18 -2.26 1.09
CA TYR A 99 21.21 -3.09 2.29
C TYR A 99 20.37 -4.36 2.16
N ASN A 100 19.74 -4.58 1.00
CA ASN A 100 18.89 -5.73 0.75
C ASN A 100 17.74 -5.88 1.78
N MET A 101 17.30 -4.76 2.38
CA MET A 101 16.23 -4.72 3.39
C MET A 101 14.85 -4.75 2.70
N PRO A 102 13.97 -5.71 3.02
CA PRO A 102 12.58 -5.69 2.58
C PRO A 102 11.87 -4.39 2.94
N LEU A 103 11.13 -3.83 1.97
CA LEU A 103 10.35 -2.61 2.14
C LEU A 103 8.86 -2.96 2.29
N VAL A 104 8.28 -2.59 3.42
CA VAL A 104 6.84 -2.74 3.70
C VAL A 104 6.16 -1.38 3.54
N ILE A 105 5.13 -1.33 2.70
CA ILE A 105 4.32 -0.13 2.49
C ILE A 105 2.90 -0.40 2.98
N PHE A 106 2.46 0.37 3.97
CA PHE A 106 1.09 0.35 4.48
C PHE A 106 0.26 1.39 3.73
N SER A 107 -0.81 0.97 3.10
CA SER A 107 -1.66 1.85 2.30
C SER A 107 -3.14 1.47 2.35
N GLY A 108 -3.97 2.42 1.99
CA GLY A 108 -5.41 2.25 1.82
C GLY A 108 -5.92 3.16 0.72
N VAL A 109 -7.19 3.53 0.82
CA VAL A 109 -7.84 4.43 -0.13
C VAL A 109 -8.54 5.56 0.59
N ASN A 110 -8.40 6.79 0.08
CA ASN A 110 -9.11 7.94 0.62
C ASN A 110 -10.53 8.08 0.01
N HIS A 111 -11.23 9.17 0.33
CA HIS A 111 -12.57 9.49 -0.18
C HIS A 111 -12.66 9.67 -1.70
N HIS A 112 -11.54 9.77 -2.43
CA HIS A 112 -11.48 9.79 -3.90
C HIS A 112 -11.08 8.45 -4.52
N ASN A 113 -10.97 7.39 -3.72
CA ASN A 113 -10.42 6.09 -4.13
C ASN A 113 -8.94 6.17 -4.61
N ASN A 114 -8.24 7.24 -4.26
CA ASN A 114 -6.80 7.39 -4.53
C ASN A 114 -5.98 6.58 -3.52
N THR A 115 -4.75 6.20 -3.88
CA THR A 115 -3.82 5.59 -2.92
C THR A 115 -3.51 6.55 -1.79
N CYS A 116 -3.77 6.12 -0.56
CA CYS A 116 -3.32 6.81 0.64
C CYS A 116 -2.25 5.95 1.33
N VAL A 117 -1.10 6.54 1.69
CA VAL A 117 0.01 5.82 2.33
C VAL A 117 0.01 6.18 3.81
N PHE A 118 -0.15 5.16 4.66
CA PHE A 118 -0.29 5.32 6.11
C PHE A 118 1.03 5.20 6.85
N ALA A 119 1.93 4.32 6.40
CA ALA A 119 3.23 4.13 7.03
C ALA A 119 4.18 3.39 6.09
N CYS A 120 5.45 3.36 6.49
CA CYS A 120 6.49 2.64 5.79
C CYS A 120 7.44 1.95 6.79
N ALA A 121 7.99 0.82 6.38
CA ALA A 121 9.02 0.15 7.15
C ALA A 121 10.08 -0.53 6.29
N LEU A 122 11.29 -0.63 6.84
CA LEU A 122 12.38 -1.45 6.35
C LEU A 122 12.64 -2.54 7.37
N LEU A 123 12.71 -3.78 6.91
CA LEU A 123 12.98 -4.96 7.73
C LEU A 123 14.31 -5.60 7.33
N ASN A 124 14.89 -6.43 8.19
CA ASN A 124 16.08 -7.21 7.88
C ASN A 124 15.74 -8.56 7.22
N ASN A 125 14.55 -9.08 7.48
CA ASN A 125 14.06 -10.35 6.91
C ASN A 125 12.52 -10.38 6.84
N GLU A 126 12.01 -11.37 6.12
CA GLU A 126 10.57 -11.60 5.87
C GLU A 126 10.13 -12.83 6.67
N ASN A 127 10.21 -12.73 8.00
CA ASN A 127 9.78 -13.78 8.92
C ASN A 127 8.67 -13.28 9.86
N GLU A 128 8.06 -14.21 10.59
CA GLU A 128 6.92 -13.91 11.45
C GLU A 128 7.27 -12.92 12.58
N GLU A 129 8.49 -12.99 13.14
CA GLU A 129 8.93 -12.07 14.18
C GLU A 129 9.06 -10.63 13.66
N SER A 130 9.61 -10.46 12.45
CA SER A 130 9.73 -9.16 11.79
C SER A 130 8.37 -8.59 11.41
N TYR A 131 7.44 -9.42 10.93
CA TYR A 131 6.08 -8.99 10.68
C TYR A 131 5.29 -8.66 11.95
N ASN A 132 5.46 -9.44 13.03
CA ASN A 132 4.87 -9.09 14.32
C ASN A 132 5.38 -7.72 14.80
N TRP A 133 6.70 -7.50 14.77
CA TRP A 133 7.30 -6.24 15.19
C TRP A 133 6.76 -5.04 14.39
N VAL A 134 6.63 -5.17 13.06
CA VAL A 134 6.18 -4.05 12.23
C VAL A 134 4.69 -3.77 12.40
N LEU A 135 3.87 -4.81 12.59
CA LEU A 135 2.44 -4.63 12.86
C LEU A 135 2.17 -4.08 14.26
N GLU A 136 2.97 -4.47 15.26
CA GLU A 136 2.93 -3.88 16.60
C GLU A 136 3.33 -2.39 16.57
N ALA A 137 4.40 -2.05 15.84
CA ALA A 137 4.80 -0.65 15.60
C ALA A 137 3.70 0.14 14.87
N PHE A 138 3.01 -0.48 13.91
CA PHE A 138 1.89 0.13 13.21
C PHE A 138 0.72 0.45 14.15
N VAL A 139 0.33 -0.50 15.01
CA VAL A 139 -0.74 -0.27 16.02
C VAL A 139 -0.38 0.85 16.97
N GLU A 140 0.87 0.86 17.46
CA GLU A 140 1.37 1.90 18.36
C GLU A 140 1.34 3.29 17.70
N ALA A 141 1.75 3.38 16.43
CA ALA A 141 1.71 4.62 15.68
C ALA A 141 0.27 5.11 15.43
N MET A 142 -0.62 4.21 15.04
CA MET A 142 -1.95 4.57 14.57
C MET A 142 -3.00 4.73 15.67
N GLY A 143 -2.83 4.06 16.82
CA GLY A 143 -3.80 4.06 17.92
C GLY A 143 -5.14 3.37 17.59
N LYS A 144 -5.28 2.78 16.40
CA LYS A 144 -6.46 2.03 15.92
C LYS A 144 -5.99 0.83 15.10
N LYS A 145 -6.81 -0.24 15.08
CA LYS A 145 -6.63 -1.42 14.21
C LYS A 145 -7.58 -1.36 13.01
N PRO A 146 -7.20 -1.90 11.84
CA PRO A 146 -8.09 -1.98 10.69
C PRO A 146 -9.19 -3.03 10.91
N ASN A 147 -10.32 -2.89 10.20
CA ASN A 147 -11.40 -3.88 10.19
C ASN A 147 -11.13 -4.99 9.15
N ALA A 148 -10.37 -4.67 8.11
CA ALA A 148 -10.01 -5.59 7.05
C ALA A 148 -8.56 -5.39 6.61
N VAL A 149 -7.90 -6.49 6.26
CA VAL A 149 -6.49 -6.49 5.84
C VAL A 149 -6.35 -7.21 4.50
N VAL A 150 -5.59 -6.65 3.56
CA VAL A 150 -5.30 -7.24 2.25
C VAL A 150 -3.79 -7.47 2.10
N THR A 151 -3.36 -8.71 1.86
CA THR A 151 -1.94 -9.08 1.64
C THR A 151 -1.78 -10.09 0.49
N ASP A 152 -0.55 -10.41 0.10
CA ASP A 152 -0.20 -11.34 -1.00
C ASP A 152 -0.39 -12.83 -0.67
N GLY A 153 -0.63 -13.17 0.61
CA GLY A 153 -0.83 -14.55 1.08
C GLY A 153 0.42 -15.23 1.62
N ASP A 154 1.51 -14.49 1.86
CA ASP A 154 2.66 -14.99 2.61
C ASP A 154 2.25 -15.55 3.98
N LYS A 155 2.81 -16.70 4.35
CA LYS A 155 2.43 -17.42 5.57
C LYS A 155 2.85 -16.66 6.83
N ALA A 156 4.02 -16.04 6.82
CA ALA A 156 4.51 -15.28 7.97
C ALA A 156 3.68 -14.00 8.17
N MET A 157 3.30 -13.32 7.08
CA MET A 157 2.36 -12.19 7.13
C MET A 157 0.99 -12.62 7.66
N ALA A 158 0.43 -13.73 7.17
CA ALA A 158 -0.87 -14.23 7.61
C ALA A 158 -0.89 -14.57 9.12
N ASN A 159 0.17 -15.21 9.61
CA ASN A 159 0.33 -15.50 11.04
C ASN A 159 0.41 -14.21 11.87
N ALA A 160 1.21 -13.23 11.43
CA ALA A 160 1.35 -11.96 12.12
C ALA A 160 0.04 -11.15 12.12
N VAL A 161 -0.69 -11.13 11.00
CA VAL A 161 -2.02 -10.51 10.91
C VAL A 161 -2.98 -11.16 11.89
N SER A 162 -3.03 -12.50 11.93
CA SER A 162 -3.91 -13.24 12.85
C SER A 162 -3.59 -12.96 14.31
N LYS A 163 -2.31 -12.73 14.64
CA LYS A 163 -1.85 -12.42 16.00
C LYS A 163 -2.13 -10.97 16.40
N VAL A 164 -1.82 -10.00 15.54
CA VAL A 164 -1.88 -8.56 15.88
C VAL A 164 -3.27 -7.96 15.61
N PHE A 165 -3.96 -8.46 14.59
CA PHE A 165 -5.30 -8.05 14.15
C PHE A 165 -6.31 -9.22 14.19
N PRO A 166 -6.55 -9.86 15.34
CA PRO A 166 -7.38 -11.06 15.42
C PRO A 166 -8.84 -10.84 14.96
N ASP A 167 -9.35 -9.62 15.10
CA ASP A 167 -10.72 -9.25 14.72
C ASP A 167 -10.84 -8.78 13.25
N ALA A 168 -9.72 -8.56 12.57
CA ALA A 168 -9.73 -8.06 11.21
C ALA A 168 -10.03 -9.19 10.22
N THR A 169 -10.86 -8.91 9.22
CA THR A 169 -11.06 -9.87 8.11
C THR A 169 -9.83 -9.83 7.20
N HIS A 170 -9.12 -10.95 7.11
CA HIS A 170 -8.00 -11.09 6.19
C HIS A 170 -8.47 -11.50 4.79
N ARG A 171 -8.00 -10.78 3.78
CA ARG A 171 -8.26 -11.05 2.36
C ARG A 171 -6.97 -11.25 1.58
N LEU A 172 -6.94 -12.28 0.76
CA LEU A 172 -5.84 -12.50 -0.19
C LEU A 172 -5.97 -11.58 -1.40
N CYS A 173 -4.83 -11.03 -1.81
CA CYS A 173 -4.67 -10.25 -3.03
C CYS A 173 -5.07 -11.12 -4.23
N SER A 174 -6.13 -10.71 -4.92
CA SER A 174 -6.67 -11.47 -6.06
C SER A 174 -5.67 -11.56 -7.23
N TRP A 175 -4.74 -10.61 -7.35
CA TRP A 175 -3.70 -10.64 -8.38
C TRP A 175 -2.66 -11.72 -8.09
N HIS A 176 -2.11 -11.75 -6.87
CA HIS A 176 -1.17 -12.78 -6.42
C HIS A 176 -1.81 -14.17 -6.45
N LEU A 177 -3.05 -14.31 -5.98
CA LEU A 177 -3.77 -15.58 -6.04
C LEU A 177 -3.94 -16.09 -7.48
N PHE A 178 -4.31 -15.20 -8.40
CA PHE A 178 -4.44 -15.54 -9.82
C PHE A 178 -3.08 -15.81 -10.49
N GLY A 179 -2.02 -15.12 -10.07
CA GLY A 179 -0.64 -15.39 -10.47
C GLY A 179 -0.22 -16.80 -10.09
N ASN A 180 -0.42 -17.17 -8.82
CA ASN A 180 -0.11 -18.52 -8.32
C ASN A 180 -0.90 -19.60 -9.07
N ALA A 181 -2.16 -19.34 -9.43
CA ALA A 181 -2.94 -20.26 -10.26
C ALA A 181 -2.29 -20.53 -11.63
N LYS A 182 -1.70 -19.51 -12.25
CA LYS A 182 -0.98 -19.66 -13.53
C LYS A 182 0.20 -20.60 -13.40
N ASP A 183 0.93 -20.51 -12.30
CA ASP A 183 2.13 -21.32 -12.10
C ASP A 183 1.81 -22.79 -11.80
N HIS A 184 0.68 -23.07 -11.14
CA HIS A 184 0.30 -24.42 -10.71
C HIS A 184 -0.56 -25.20 -11.70
N VAL A 185 -1.45 -24.54 -12.47
CA VAL A 185 -2.36 -25.25 -13.39
C VAL A 185 -2.02 -25.00 -14.86
N LYS A 186 -1.48 -23.82 -15.22
CA LYS A 186 -1.02 -23.42 -16.57
C LYS A 186 -2.06 -23.52 -17.71
N ASP A 187 -3.27 -24.03 -17.46
CA ASP A 187 -4.38 -24.10 -18.44
C ASP A 187 -5.16 -22.78 -18.51
N LYS A 188 -5.24 -22.17 -19.70
CA LYS A 188 -5.91 -20.87 -19.91
C LYS A 188 -7.42 -20.92 -19.68
N LYS A 189 -8.08 -22.02 -20.03
CA LYS A 189 -9.53 -22.20 -19.84
C LYS A 189 -9.86 -22.41 -18.37
N PHE A 190 -8.99 -23.13 -17.65
CA PHE A 190 -9.09 -23.24 -16.18
C PHE A 190 -8.96 -21.85 -15.56
N LEU A 191 -7.92 -21.09 -15.90
CA LEU A 191 -7.69 -19.76 -15.35
C LEU A 191 -8.88 -18.81 -15.60
N PHE A 192 -9.45 -18.84 -16.80
CA PHE A 192 -10.66 -18.06 -17.09
C PHE A 192 -11.83 -18.46 -16.18
N SER A 193 -12.08 -19.76 -16.02
CA SER A 193 -13.17 -20.28 -15.20
C SER A 193 -12.94 -20.04 -13.70
N PHE A 194 -11.69 -20.17 -13.24
CA PHE A 194 -11.24 -19.84 -11.89
C PHE A 194 -11.45 -18.36 -11.59
N LYS A 195 -11.11 -17.45 -12.53
CA LYS A 195 -11.37 -16.01 -12.38
C LYS A 195 -12.86 -15.71 -12.21
N ILE A 196 -13.73 -16.37 -12.97
CA ILE A 196 -15.19 -16.24 -12.80
C ILE A 196 -15.61 -16.72 -11.42
N CYS A 197 -15.07 -17.84 -10.95
CA CYS A 197 -15.36 -18.39 -9.62
C CYS A 197 -14.89 -17.45 -8.50
N MET A 198 -13.69 -16.88 -8.59
CA MET A 198 -13.15 -15.89 -7.63
C MET A 198 -14.06 -14.69 -7.42
N PHE A 199 -14.62 -14.17 -8.51
CA PHE A 199 -15.42 -12.94 -8.49
C PHE A 199 -16.92 -13.19 -8.57
N ALA A 200 -17.37 -14.44 -8.45
CA ALA A 200 -18.77 -14.76 -8.47
C ALA A 200 -19.49 -14.06 -7.31
N ASP A 201 -20.53 -13.31 -7.64
CA ASP A 201 -21.47 -12.75 -6.68
C ASP A 201 -22.70 -13.66 -6.64
N CYS A 202 -22.63 -14.72 -5.84
CA CYS A 202 -23.64 -15.75 -5.74
C CYS A 202 -23.78 -16.27 -4.30
N GLY A 203 -24.79 -17.09 -4.05
CA GLY A 203 -24.94 -17.80 -2.78
C GLY A 203 -23.82 -18.84 -2.56
N ILE A 204 -23.60 -19.22 -1.29
CA ILE A 204 -22.57 -20.21 -0.92
C ILE A 204 -22.80 -21.55 -1.63
N GLU A 205 -24.04 -22.04 -1.65
CA GLU A 205 -24.39 -23.32 -2.31
C GLU A 205 -24.02 -23.32 -3.80
N GLU A 206 -24.37 -22.24 -4.50
CA GLU A 206 -24.02 -22.07 -5.91
C GLU A 206 -22.51 -21.96 -6.14
N PHE A 207 -21.79 -21.28 -5.24
CA PHE A 207 -20.32 -21.24 -5.30
C PHE A 207 -19.72 -22.64 -5.16
N GLU A 208 -20.19 -23.44 -4.19
CA GLU A 208 -19.68 -24.80 -3.96
C GLU A 208 -19.92 -25.71 -5.17
N GLU A 209 -21.06 -25.56 -5.84
CA GLU A 209 -21.34 -26.27 -7.10
C GLU A 209 -20.42 -25.82 -8.24
N ARG A 210 -20.25 -24.51 -8.42
CA ARG A 210 -19.34 -23.94 -9.43
C ARG A 210 -17.90 -24.39 -9.19
N TRP A 211 -17.45 -24.41 -7.94
CA TRP A 211 -16.12 -24.88 -7.56
C TRP A 211 -15.93 -26.37 -7.89
N ARG A 212 -16.86 -27.23 -7.47
CA ARG A 212 -16.83 -28.68 -7.81
C ARG A 212 -16.80 -28.91 -9.32
N SER A 213 -17.68 -28.21 -10.06
CA SER A 213 -17.73 -28.32 -11.52
C SER A 213 -16.41 -27.88 -12.16
N LEU A 214 -15.80 -26.80 -11.64
CA LEU A 214 -14.51 -26.31 -12.11
C LEU A 214 -13.41 -27.36 -11.92
N ILE A 215 -13.21 -27.88 -10.71
CA ILE A 215 -12.11 -28.80 -10.43
C ILE A 215 -12.24 -30.12 -11.22
N THR A 216 -13.46 -30.65 -11.36
CA THR A 216 -13.71 -31.89 -12.11
C THR A 216 -13.60 -31.72 -13.61
N LYS A 217 -14.07 -30.59 -14.15
CA LYS A 217 -13.95 -30.31 -15.59
C LYS A 217 -12.50 -30.27 -16.07
N PHE A 218 -11.59 -29.85 -15.19
CA PHE A 218 -10.16 -29.73 -15.51
C PHE A 218 -9.30 -30.85 -14.91
N SER A 219 -9.90 -31.83 -14.24
CA SER A 219 -9.22 -32.96 -13.61
C SER A 219 -8.07 -32.53 -12.67
N VAL A 220 -8.34 -31.53 -11.82
CA VAL A 220 -7.36 -30.97 -10.87
C VAL A 220 -7.69 -31.26 -9.41
N GLU A 221 -8.51 -32.26 -9.14
CA GLU A 221 -8.93 -32.64 -7.78
C GLU A 221 -7.75 -33.05 -6.89
N ASP A 222 -6.77 -33.76 -7.45
CA ASP A 222 -5.57 -34.23 -6.73
C ASP A 222 -4.47 -33.15 -6.62
N ASN A 223 -4.72 -31.93 -7.13
CA ASN A 223 -3.75 -30.86 -7.07
C ASN A 223 -3.72 -30.24 -5.67
N THR A 224 -2.59 -30.42 -4.97
CA THR A 224 -2.40 -29.94 -3.59
C THR A 224 -2.59 -28.43 -3.43
N TRP A 225 -2.18 -27.63 -4.43
CA TRP A 225 -2.38 -26.19 -4.41
C TRP A 225 -3.85 -25.81 -4.54
N ILE A 226 -4.64 -26.55 -5.35
CA ILE A 226 -6.09 -26.36 -5.48
C ILE A 226 -6.79 -26.67 -4.16
N GLY A 227 -6.44 -27.78 -3.50
CA GLY A 227 -6.96 -28.13 -2.17
C GLY A 227 -6.67 -27.02 -1.14
N ASN A 228 -5.41 -26.59 -1.05
CA ASN A 228 -5.01 -25.50 -0.14
C ASN A 228 -5.73 -24.17 -0.45
N THR A 229 -5.97 -23.89 -1.74
CA THR A 229 -6.71 -22.69 -2.17
C THR A 229 -8.16 -22.77 -1.72
N TYR A 230 -8.80 -23.93 -1.82
CA TYR A 230 -10.17 -24.14 -1.36
C TYR A 230 -10.33 -23.95 0.16
N GLU A 231 -9.37 -24.44 0.95
CA GLU A 231 -9.40 -24.25 2.41
C GLU A 231 -9.41 -22.76 2.78
N LYS A 232 -8.73 -21.92 2.00
CA LYS A 232 -8.69 -20.47 2.17
C LYS A 232 -9.82 -19.71 1.47
N ARG A 233 -10.87 -20.36 0.96
CA ARG A 233 -11.96 -19.72 0.20
C ARG A 233 -12.61 -18.51 0.89
N ARG A 234 -12.66 -18.53 2.22
CA ARG A 234 -13.16 -17.43 3.04
C ARG A 234 -12.31 -16.16 2.98
N GLU A 235 -11.06 -16.26 2.54
CA GLU A 235 -10.12 -15.15 2.43
C GLU A 235 -10.04 -14.59 1.00
N TRP A 236 -10.64 -15.21 -0.02
CA TRP A 236 -10.50 -14.72 -1.41
C TRP A 236 -11.76 -14.70 -2.25
N ALA A 237 -12.71 -15.61 -2.02
CA ALA A 237 -13.91 -15.70 -2.85
C ALA A 237 -14.90 -14.59 -2.49
N THR A 238 -15.37 -13.85 -3.50
CA THR A 238 -16.36 -12.76 -3.30
C THR A 238 -17.60 -13.25 -2.54
N THR A 239 -18.12 -14.44 -2.87
CA THR A 239 -19.26 -15.07 -2.17
C THR A 239 -19.12 -15.09 -0.64
N TYR A 240 -17.92 -15.38 -0.14
CA TYR A 240 -17.66 -15.48 1.30
C TYR A 240 -17.30 -14.14 1.96
N LEU A 241 -17.02 -13.12 1.16
CA LEU A 241 -16.58 -11.79 1.60
C LEU A 241 -17.64 -10.72 1.38
N ARG A 242 -18.84 -11.09 0.91
CA ARG A 242 -19.91 -10.18 0.48
C ARG A 242 -20.46 -9.30 1.61
N ASP A 243 -20.38 -9.76 2.86
CA ASP A 243 -20.84 -9.05 4.05
C ASP A 243 -19.74 -8.17 4.68
N LYS A 244 -18.56 -8.10 4.06
CA LYS A 244 -17.38 -7.41 4.59
C LYS A 244 -17.03 -6.20 3.72
N PHE A 245 -16.69 -5.10 4.38
CA PHE A 245 -16.27 -3.88 3.69
C PHE A 245 -14.76 -3.93 3.37
N PHE A 246 -14.43 -3.79 2.10
CA PHE A 246 -13.04 -3.75 1.61
C PHE A 246 -12.70 -2.47 0.82
N ALA A 247 -13.57 -1.45 0.80
CA ALA A 247 -13.35 -0.21 0.02
C ALA A 247 -12.92 -0.46 -1.44
N ASN A 248 -13.44 -1.54 -2.05
CA ASN A 248 -13.05 -2.04 -3.38
C ASN A 248 -11.56 -2.43 -3.55
N VAL A 249 -10.81 -2.53 -2.45
CA VAL A 249 -9.44 -3.03 -2.42
C VAL A 249 -9.47 -4.56 -2.51
N ARG A 250 -9.07 -5.08 -3.67
CA ARG A 250 -8.97 -6.53 -3.93
C ARG A 250 -7.54 -6.99 -4.14
N THR A 251 -6.60 -6.05 -4.25
CA THR A 251 -5.20 -6.31 -4.63
C THR A 251 -4.27 -5.40 -3.86
N THR A 252 -3.03 -5.84 -3.67
CA THR A 252 -1.91 -5.02 -3.16
C THR A 252 -1.29 -4.12 -4.22
N SER A 253 -1.92 -3.99 -5.40
CA SER A 253 -1.46 -3.15 -6.52
C SER A 253 -1.21 -1.68 -6.15
N ARG A 254 -1.83 -1.17 -5.10
CA ARG A 254 -1.58 0.18 -4.57
C ARG A 254 -0.20 0.25 -3.90
N CYS A 255 0.17 -0.74 -3.10
CA CYS A 255 1.53 -0.91 -2.57
C CYS A 255 2.54 -1.05 -3.70
N GLU A 256 2.23 -1.87 -4.72
CA GLU A 256 3.06 -2.03 -5.92
C GLU A 256 3.20 -0.72 -6.71
N GLY A 257 2.14 0.08 -6.80
CA GLY A 257 2.13 1.38 -7.46
C GLY A 257 3.02 2.40 -6.76
N VAL A 258 2.95 2.47 -5.42
CA VAL A 258 3.86 3.29 -4.61
C VAL A 258 5.30 2.83 -4.80
N ASN A 259 5.54 1.52 -4.71
CA ASN A 259 6.86 0.95 -4.95
C ASN A 259 7.38 1.23 -6.37
N SER A 260 6.53 1.11 -7.39
CA SER A 260 6.87 1.41 -8.78
C SER A 260 7.19 2.89 -8.98
N PHE A 261 6.46 3.79 -8.30
CA PHE A 261 6.76 5.20 -8.30
C PHE A 261 8.13 5.49 -7.64
N ILE A 262 8.38 4.91 -6.47
CA ILE A 262 9.67 5.01 -5.77
C ILE A 262 10.80 4.49 -6.67
N LYS A 263 10.61 3.35 -7.35
CA LYS A 263 11.58 2.76 -8.30
C LYS A 263 11.96 3.67 -9.46
N LYS A 264 11.14 4.67 -9.85
CA LYS A 264 11.54 5.65 -10.87
C LYS A 264 12.69 6.54 -10.42
N TYR A 265 12.85 6.69 -9.11
CA TYR A 265 13.88 7.51 -8.48
C TYR A 265 14.95 6.63 -7.83
N VAL A 266 14.62 5.39 -7.46
CA VAL A 266 15.52 4.46 -6.78
C VAL A 266 16.22 3.48 -7.76
N SER A 267 17.53 3.66 -7.97
CA SER A 267 18.48 2.67 -8.48
C SER A 267 18.97 1.71 -7.37
N CYS A 268 19.52 0.56 -7.76
CA CYS A 268 20.06 -0.49 -6.87
C CYS A 268 21.27 -0.08 -6.02
N GLN A 269 21.73 1.18 -6.11
CA GLN A 269 22.87 1.72 -5.36
C GLN A 269 22.46 2.74 -4.29
N HIS A 270 21.16 3.01 -4.11
CA HIS A 270 20.73 4.01 -3.13
C HIS A 270 21.01 3.58 -1.69
N ASN A 271 21.53 4.54 -0.95
CA ASN A 271 21.71 4.47 0.49
C ASN A 271 20.37 4.78 1.21
N LEU A 272 20.28 4.49 2.51
CA LEU A 272 19.06 4.62 3.31
C LEU A 272 18.57 6.07 3.36
N LEU A 273 19.48 7.05 3.46
CA LEU A 273 19.08 8.46 3.48
C LEU A 273 18.41 8.88 2.16
N GLU A 274 18.97 8.49 1.02
CA GLU A 274 18.39 8.78 -0.28
C GLU A 274 17.03 8.10 -0.43
N PHE A 275 16.92 6.85 0.02
CA PHE A 275 15.66 6.12 0.02
C PHE A 275 14.56 6.86 0.82
N VAL A 276 14.85 7.31 2.04
CA VAL A 276 13.89 8.03 2.88
C VAL A 276 13.47 9.36 2.21
N ASN A 277 14.41 10.08 1.59
CA ASN A 277 14.11 11.31 0.86
C ASN A 277 13.21 11.07 -0.37
N ASP A 278 13.45 9.99 -1.11
CA ASP A 278 12.64 9.63 -2.27
C ASP A 278 11.26 9.10 -1.86
N PHE A 279 11.15 8.41 -0.73
CA PHE A 279 9.88 8.07 -0.13
C PHE A 279 9.05 9.33 0.18
N ASP A 280 9.66 10.38 0.76
CA ASP A 280 8.99 11.65 1.02
C ASP A 280 8.54 12.36 -0.28
N ARG A 281 9.29 12.22 -1.37
CA ARG A 281 8.86 12.71 -2.69
C ARG A 281 7.65 11.93 -3.21
N ALA A 282 7.66 10.60 -3.06
CA ALA A 282 6.52 9.77 -3.42
C ALA A 282 5.27 10.13 -2.61
N LEU A 283 5.42 10.27 -1.29
CA LEU A 283 4.31 10.63 -0.41
C LEU A 283 3.68 11.97 -0.79
N ARG A 284 4.50 12.99 -1.09
CA ARG A 284 4.00 14.27 -1.61
C ARG A 284 3.24 14.13 -2.92
N HIS A 285 3.73 13.31 -3.85
CA HIS A 285 3.03 13.07 -5.12
C HIS A 285 1.63 12.49 -4.91
N PHE A 286 1.47 11.51 -4.01
CA PHE A 286 0.16 10.93 -3.71
C PHE A 286 -0.80 11.95 -3.07
N ARG A 287 -0.30 12.78 -2.15
CA ARG A 287 -1.08 13.86 -1.54
C ARG A 287 -1.47 14.95 -2.54
N GLU A 288 -0.59 15.31 -3.47
CA GLU A 288 -0.93 16.25 -4.53
C GLU A 288 -2.04 15.72 -5.44
N ASN A 289 -2.10 14.41 -5.67
CA ASN A 289 -3.17 13.79 -6.45
C ASN A 289 -4.52 13.88 -5.73
N GLU A 290 -4.53 13.76 -4.40
CA GLU A 290 -5.72 14.02 -3.58
C GLU A 290 -6.16 15.48 -3.68
N VAL A 291 -5.26 16.45 -3.50
CA VAL A 291 -5.60 17.88 -3.61
C VAL A 291 -6.18 18.22 -4.99
N LYS A 292 -5.64 17.62 -6.07
CA LYS A 292 -6.19 17.76 -7.43
C LYS A 292 -7.59 17.15 -7.54
N ALA A 293 -7.85 16.04 -6.85
CA ALA A 293 -9.16 15.37 -6.85
C ALA A 293 -10.20 16.15 -6.02
N ASP A 294 -9.81 16.72 -4.88
CA ASP A 294 -10.64 17.65 -4.09
C ASP A 294 -11.03 18.86 -4.91
N PHE A 295 -10.07 19.50 -5.57
CA PHE A 295 -10.34 20.65 -6.44
C PHE A 295 -11.34 20.28 -7.55
N LYS A 296 -11.13 19.16 -8.23
CA LYS A 296 -12.06 18.69 -9.27
C LYS A 296 -13.44 18.34 -8.74
N SER A 297 -13.55 17.83 -7.52
CA SER A 297 -14.84 17.47 -6.92
C SER A 297 -15.61 18.70 -6.43
N ASN A 298 -14.91 19.69 -5.87
CA ASN A 298 -15.54 20.89 -5.31
C ASN A 298 -15.91 21.93 -6.38
N TYR A 299 -15.14 22.01 -7.47
CA TYR A 299 -15.29 23.06 -8.49
C TYR A 299 -15.62 22.54 -9.88
N GLY A 300 -15.54 21.23 -10.11
CA GLY A 300 -15.87 20.62 -11.40
C GLY A 300 -17.38 20.34 -11.53
N THR A 301 -17.89 20.44 -12.75
CA THR A 301 -19.28 20.01 -13.03
C THR A 301 -19.37 18.48 -12.95
N PRO A 302 -20.29 17.92 -12.14
CA PRO A 302 -20.50 16.47 -12.09
C PRO A 302 -21.00 15.95 -13.44
N GLU A 303 -20.37 14.90 -13.95
CA GLU A 303 -20.88 14.18 -15.12
C GLU A 303 -22.05 13.29 -14.68
N LEU A 304 -23.27 13.76 -14.90
CA LEU A 304 -24.47 12.98 -14.67
C LEU A 304 -24.56 11.87 -15.73
N ARG A 305 -24.89 10.65 -15.30
CA ARG A 305 -24.95 9.49 -16.20
C ARG A 305 -26.22 9.45 -17.03
N ASN A 306 -27.14 10.38 -16.78
CA ASN A 306 -28.41 10.50 -17.49
C ASN A 306 -29.20 9.18 -17.40
N THR A 307 -29.07 8.48 -16.26
CA THR A 307 -30.02 7.43 -15.90
C THR A 307 -31.39 8.07 -15.75
N GLY A 308 -32.48 7.31 -15.91
CA GLY A 308 -33.85 7.83 -15.76
C GLY A 308 -34.18 8.46 -14.39
N LEU A 309 -33.20 8.58 -13.49
CA LEU A 309 -33.29 9.01 -12.09
C LEU A 309 -32.43 10.25 -11.83
N ARG A 310 -32.56 11.26 -12.69
CA ARG A 310 -31.75 12.50 -12.66
C ARG A 310 -31.73 13.20 -11.30
N SER A 311 -32.85 13.22 -10.57
CA SER A 311 -32.92 13.85 -9.24
C SER A 311 -32.03 13.15 -8.21
N LEU A 312 -31.95 11.81 -8.26
CA LEU A 312 -31.05 11.02 -7.41
C LEU A 312 -29.58 11.20 -7.82
N GLU A 313 -29.31 11.31 -9.12
CA GLU A 313 -27.97 11.60 -9.62
C GLU A 313 -27.47 12.96 -9.15
N ILE A 314 -28.30 14.01 -9.23
CA ILE A 314 -27.97 15.35 -8.75
C ILE A 314 -27.73 15.33 -7.24
N SER A 315 -28.62 14.69 -6.47
CA SER A 315 -28.46 14.56 -5.03
C SER A 315 -27.18 13.79 -4.68
N GLY A 316 -26.90 12.68 -5.34
CA GLY A 316 -25.70 11.88 -5.11
C GLY A 316 -24.42 12.64 -5.44
N ALA A 317 -24.40 13.38 -6.56
CA ALA A 317 -23.27 14.20 -6.97
C ALA A 317 -22.99 15.37 -6.01
N SER A 318 -23.99 15.81 -5.24
CA SER A 318 -23.81 16.87 -4.23
C SER A 318 -23.25 16.35 -2.89
N VAL A 319 -23.29 15.04 -2.66
CA VAL A 319 -22.89 14.41 -1.38
C VAL A 319 -21.58 13.64 -1.51
N TYR A 320 -21.40 12.90 -2.60
CA TYR A 320 -20.22 12.07 -2.82
C TYR A 320 -19.11 12.85 -3.51
N SER A 321 -17.86 12.46 -3.25
CA SER A 321 -16.76 12.83 -4.14
C SER A 321 -17.04 12.36 -5.56
N ARG A 322 -16.43 13.02 -6.55
CA ARG A 322 -16.70 12.71 -7.96
C ARG A 322 -16.43 11.24 -8.30
N GLU A 323 -15.33 10.69 -7.81
CA GLU A 323 -14.97 9.29 -8.03
C GLU A 323 -15.90 8.32 -7.29
N ALA A 324 -16.28 8.63 -6.04
CA ALA A 324 -17.25 7.81 -5.31
C ALA A 324 -18.62 7.79 -6.00
N PHE A 325 -19.06 8.93 -6.53
CA PHE A 325 -20.30 9.04 -7.31
C PHE A 325 -20.25 8.20 -8.60
N LEU A 326 -19.14 8.29 -9.36
CA LEU A 326 -18.95 7.46 -10.56
C LEU A 326 -18.93 5.96 -10.21
N HIS A 327 -18.33 5.58 -9.09
CA HIS A 327 -18.36 4.19 -8.65
C HIS A 327 -19.78 3.73 -8.31
N PHE A 328 -20.52 4.50 -7.52
CA PHE A 328 -21.93 4.19 -7.18
C PHE A 328 -22.78 3.97 -8.43
N GLY A 329 -22.65 4.84 -9.44
CA GLY A 329 -23.37 4.71 -10.70
C GLY A 329 -22.97 3.48 -11.52
N SER A 330 -21.78 2.89 -11.31
CA SER A 330 -21.30 1.71 -12.06
C SER A 330 -21.81 0.41 -11.44
N SER A 331 -21.87 0.36 -10.11
CA SER A 331 -22.45 -0.76 -9.37
C SER A 331 -23.97 -0.78 -9.45
N SER A 332 -24.61 0.39 -9.52
CA SER A 332 -26.08 0.51 -9.61
C SER A 332 -26.65 0.13 -10.97
N LYS A 333 -25.83 0.04 -12.03
CA LYS A 333 -26.32 -0.34 -13.37
C LYS A 333 -27.01 -1.71 -13.34
N HIS A 334 -26.50 -2.65 -12.53
CA HIS A 334 -27.11 -3.96 -12.32
C HIS A 334 -28.43 -3.93 -11.52
N LEU A 335 -28.61 -2.96 -10.63
CA LEU A 335 -29.87 -2.74 -9.91
C LEU A 335 -30.92 -2.03 -10.77
N MET A 336 -30.47 -1.15 -11.67
CA MET A 336 -31.34 -0.39 -12.58
C MET A 336 -31.78 -1.21 -13.80
N ASP A 337 -30.97 -2.16 -14.26
CA ASP A 337 -31.36 -3.11 -15.32
C ASP A 337 -32.34 -4.20 -14.80
N ALA A 338 -32.57 -4.25 -13.48
CA ALA A 338 -33.47 -5.19 -12.81
C ALA A 338 -34.81 -4.56 -12.37
N LEU A 339 -35.02 -3.27 -12.66
CA LEU A 339 -36.28 -2.54 -12.53
C LEU A 339 -36.82 -2.19 -13.92
#